data_AF-A0A6B1ETY5-F1
#
_entry.id   AF-A0A6B1ETY5-F1
#
_cell.length_a   1.000
_cell.length_b   1.000
_cell.length_c   1.000
_cell.angle_alpha   90.00
_cell.angle_beta   90.00
_cell.angle_gamma   90.00
#
_symmetry.space_group_name_H-M   'P 1'
#
loop_
_entity.id
_entity.type
_entity.pdbx_description
1 polymer ?
#
loop_
_entity_poly.entity_id
_entity_poly.type
_entity_poly.pdbx_seq_one_letter_code
_entity_poly.pdbx_strand_id
1 'polypeptide(L)'
;MNNQEVFTPEERDENEERKRELIELVASGEATLIVGAGSSARVGYVTWKGLLEKLEDLANRCGTGLNQTRKDNPLEYAEDIKSHIEKTADIGKYYDLLDELFRPNDQGYNEFHKMLVDLPFRGILTTNYDTVLEAALLGKKIEAERERRQIRPIDVMPLVIGPDTPRLIHEFLLARSNDPHIPQRIAHLHGLHRYRESIILSSEDYVENYGLRVKKNGEDQNDEDQGNENRWTFHRKLLWAVLATRRAVFVGFSMEDIYFTKMLEIVSTDLWGWNKSIHFAIMGISAGDIKDSRDKADTLKNEYGIDTVFYEVLEDEISEKKHKLLEPLFADIVRQCENKGRSIGEAQDLPDDTDRPKGEEPRSITSGSRDIFDWVKQATQRMLRRIGDED
;
A
#
# COMPACT_ATOMS: atom_id res chain seq x y z
N MET A 1 -10.62 -36.80 1.07
CA MET A 1 -10.37 -35.36 1.24
C MET A 1 -10.37 -35.09 2.73
N ASN A 2 -9.20 -34.79 3.30
CA ASN A 2 -9.08 -34.45 4.70
C ASN A 2 -9.70 -33.05 4.85
N ASN A 3 -10.87 -32.96 5.48
CA ASN A 3 -11.55 -31.70 5.73
C ASN A 3 -10.89 -31.04 6.94
N GLN A 4 -9.63 -30.62 6.78
CA GLN A 4 -8.92 -29.90 7.82
C GLN A 4 -9.53 -28.50 7.90
N GLU A 5 -10.20 -28.20 9.01
CA GLU A 5 -10.69 -26.85 9.26
C GLU A 5 -9.51 -25.88 9.27
N VAL A 6 -9.65 -24.77 8.53
CA VAL A 6 -8.59 -23.76 8.34
C VAL A 6 -8.33 -22.97 9.62
N PHE A 7 -9.37 -22.77 10.43
CA PHE A 7 -9.34 -22.07 11.71
C PHE A 7 -9.87 -22.97 12.83
N THR A 8 -9.22 -22.92 13.99
CA THR A 8 -9.87 -23.31 15.25
C THR A 8 -10.95 -22.28 15.62
N PRO A 9 -11.88 -22.60 16.54
CA PRO A 9 -12.85 -21.63 17.05
C PRO A 9 -12.20 -20.35 17.59
N GLU A 10 -11.11 -20.49 18.35
CA GLU A 10 -10.37 -19.35 18.91
C GLU A 10 -9.72 -18.50 17.81
N GLU A 11 -9.07 -19.12 16.82
CA GLU A 11 -8.45 -18.41 15.70
C GLU A 11 -9.50 -17.66 14.87
N ARG A 12 -10.72 -18.21 14.75
CA ARG A 12 -11.84 -17.57 14.07
C ARG A 12 -12.31 -16.32 14.83
N ASP A 13 -12.44 -16.41 16.15
CA ASP A 13 -12.83 -15.27 16.98
C ASP A 13 -11.77 -14.16 16.94
N GLU A 14 -10.48 -14.51 16.99
CA GLU A 14 -9.40 -13.54 16.82
C GLU A 14 -9.39 -12.88 15.44
N ASN A 15 -9.64 -13.65 14.37
CA ASN A 15 -9.71 -13.11 13.02
C ASN A 15 -10.90 -12.14 12.85
N GLU A 16 -12.06 -12.45 13.43
CA GLU A 16 -13.21 -11.53 13.44
C GLU A 16 -12.95 -10.28 14.27
N GLU A 17 -12.18 -10.35 15.36
CA GLU A 17 -11.75 -9.15 16.10
C GLU A 17 -10.83 -8.26 15.24
N ARG A 18 -9.79 -8.84 14.62
CA ARG A 18 -8.92 -8.10 13.70
C ARG A 18 -9.71 -7.47 12.55
N LYS A 19 -10.70 -8.18 12.01
CA LYS A 19 -11.61 -7.66 10.99
C LYS A 19 -12.46 -6.50 11.49
N ARG A 20 -12.97 -6.55 12.73
CA ARG A 20 -13.70 -5.45 13.36
C ARG A 20 -12.84 -4.19 13.47
N GLU A 21 -11.61 -4.34 13.96
CA GLU A 21 -10.66 -3.24 14.09
C GLU A 21 -10.26 -2.65 12.72
N LEU A 22 -10.07 -3.51 11.72
CA LEU A 22 -9.85 -3.09 10.33
C LEU A 22 -11.03 -2.25 9.82
N ILE A 23 -12.26 -2.71 10.03
CA ILE A 23 -13.48 -1.99 9.60
C ILE A 23 -13.57 -0.63 10.31
N GLU A 24 -13.26 -0.57 11.60
CA GLU A 24 -13.20 0.68 12.35
C GLU A 24 -12.17 1.66 11.78
N LEU A 25 -10.99 1.16 11.46
CA LEU A 25 -9.95 1.95 10.84
C LEU A 25 -10.41 2.48 9.46
N VAL A 26 -10.96 1.63 8.60
CA VAL A 26 -11.43 2.04 7.27
C VAL A 26 -12.55 3.07 7.43
N ALA A 27 -13.58 2.78 8.23
CA ALA A 27 -14.71 3.68 8.44
C ALA A 27 -14.32 5.06 9.02
N SER A 28 -13.21 5.14 9.76
CA SER A 28 -12.70 6.42 10.29
C SER A 28 -12.19 7.39 9.21
N GLY A 29 -11.91 6.91 8.00
CA GLY A 29 -11.32 7.73 6.94
C GLY A 29 -9.82 8.00 7.08
N GLU A 30 -9.15 7.38 8.07
CA GLU A 30 -7.72 7.58 8.33
C GLU A 30 -6.82 6.50 7.69
N ALA A 31 -7.41 5.42 7.19
CA ALA A 31 -6.71 4.32 6.57
C ALA A 31 -6.13 4.71 5.19
N THR A 32 -4.90 4.27 4.91
CA THR A 32 -4.32 4.33 3.56
C THR A 32 -4.34 2.95 2.94
N LEU A 33 -4.84 2.81 1.72
CA LEU A 33 -4.88 1.53 1.02
C LEU A 33 -3.58 1.33 0.23
N ILE A 34 -3.01 0.13 0.28
CA ILE A 34 -1.85 -0.28 -0.52
C ILE A 34 -2.24 -1.52 -1.32
N VAL A 35 -2.30 -1.37 -2.63
CA VAL A 35 -2.79 -2.40 -3.57
C VAL A 35 -1.64 -3.01 -4.35
N GLY A 36 -1.49 -4.33 -4.28
CA GLY A 36 -0.50 -5.08 -5.06
C GLY A 36 -1.07 -5.81 -6.28
N ALA A 37 -0.19 -6.52 -6.99
CA ALA A 37 -0.48 -7.14 -8.27
C ALA A 37 -1.57 -8.23 -8.21
N GLY A 38 -1.80 -8.81 -7.03
CA GLY A 38 -2.89 -9.76 -6.80
C GLY A 38 -4.28 -9.17 -7.05
N SER A 39 -4.43 -7.83 -6.99
CA SER A 39 -5.66 -7.14 -7.41
C SER A 39 -5.86 -7.25 -8.92
N SER A 40 -4.87 -6.81 -9.71
CA SER A 40 -4.94 -6.76 -11.17
C SER A 40 -4.95 -8.16 -11.81
N ALA A 41 -4.33 -9.16 -11.17
CA ALA A 41 -4.40 -10.55 -11.63
C ALA A 41 -5.85 -11.06 -11.75
N ARG A 42 -6.79 -10.55 -10.93
CA ARG A 42 -8.22 -10.90 -10.98
C ARG A 42 -8.91 -10.49 -12.27
N VAL A 43 -8.32 -9.55 -13.01
CA VAL A 43 -8.83 -9.05 -14.29
C VAL A 43 -7.85 -9.34 -15.43
N GLY A 44 -7.03 -10.38 -15.29
CA GLY A 44 -6.24 -10.96 -16.37
C GLY A 44 -4.84 -10.37 -16.58
N TYR A 45 -4.36 -9.50 -15.70
CA TYR A 45 -2.96 -9.03 -15.77
C TYR A 45 -1.98 -10.12 -15.32
N VAL A 46 -0.76 -10.04 -15.86
CA VAL A 46 0.30 -11.02 -15.57
C VAL A 46 0.72 -10.96 -14.10
N THR A 47 0.99 -12.13 -13.53
CA THR A 47 1.67 -12.25 -12.23
C THR A 47 3.16 -12.02 -12.40
N TRP A 48 3.89 -11.87 -11.29
CA TRP A 48 5.34 -11.72 -11.30
C TRP A 48 6.07 -12.85 -12.04
N LYS A 49 5.68 -14.10 -11.78
CA LYS A 49 6.20 -15.27 -12.50
C LYS A 49 5.93 -15.18 -14.01
N GLY A 50 4.70 -14.83 -14.39
CA GLY A 50 4.31 -14.68 -15.79
C GLY A 50 5.04 -13.52 -16.47
N LEU A 51 5.30 -12.42 -15.76
CA LEU A 51 6.07 -11.29 -16.27
C LEU A 51 7.51 -11.71 -16.59
N LEU A 52 8.19 -12.38 -15.65
CA LEU A 52 9.56 -12.86 -15.87
C LEU A 52 9.65 -13.85 -17.03
N GLU A 53 8.66 -14.73 -17.18
CA GLU A 53 8.55 -15.64 -18.34
C GLU A 53 8.48 -14.87 -19.66
N LYS A 54 7.64 -13.83 -19.74
CA LYS A 54 7.52 -12.99 -20.95
C LYS A 54 8.79 -12.19 -21.25
N LEU A 55 9.44 -11.68 -20.22
CA LEU A 55 10.71 -10.94 -20.35
C LEU A 55 11.85 -11.87 -20.78
N GLU A 56 11.93 -13.08 -20.23
CA GLU A 56 12.89 -14.11 -20.63
C GLU A 56 12.68 -14.54 -22.09
N ASP A 57 11.42 -14.76 -22.49
CA ASP A 57 11.06 -15.04 -23.89
C ASP A 57 11.51 -13.92 -24.84
N LEU A 58 11.38 -12.66 -24.43
CA LEU A 58 11.87 -11.52 -25.20
C LEU A 58 13.41 -11.52 -25.28
N ALA A 59 14.09 -11.72 -24.16
CA ALA A 59 15.55 -11.79 -24.10
C ALA A 59 16.09 -12.92 -24.99
N ASN A 60 15.43 -14.08 -25.03
CA ASN A 60 15.79 -15.22 -25.87
C ASN A 60 15.64 -14.93 -27.37
N ARG A 61 14.72 -14.03 -27.75
CA ARG A 61 14.60 -13.53 -29.13
C ARG A 61 15.61 -12.42 -29.47
N CYS A 62 16.34 -11.90 -28.48
CA CYS A 62 17.32 -10.84 -28.65
C CYS A 62 18.75 -11.42 -28.64
N GLY A 63 19.51 -11.13 -29.71
CA GLY A 63 20.92 -11.54 -29.82
C GLY A 63 21.12 -13.06 -29.77
N THR A 64 22.05 -13.51 -28.93
CA THR A 64 22.40 -14.93 -28.75
C THR A 64 21.51 -15.67 -27.74
N GLY A 65 20.48 -14.99 -27.21
CA GLY A 65 19.64 -15.50 -26.12
C GLY A 65 20.25 -15.38 -24.73
N LEU A 66 19.42 -15.49 -23.69
CA LEU A 66 19.83 -15.32 -22.30
C LEU A 66 20.52 -16.60 -21.81
N ASN A 67 21.86 -16.60 -21.77
CA ASN A 67 22.63 -17.75 -21.28
C ASN A 67 22.82 -17.68 -19.74
N GLN A 68 21.73 -17.56 -19.00
CA GLN A 68 21.75 -17.50 -17.53
C GLN A 68 20.59 -18.32 -16.94
N THR A 69 20.86 -19.03 -15.86
CA THR A 69 19.82 -19.71 -15.07
C THR A 69 19.02 -18.68 -14.27
N ARG A 70 17.71 -18.90 -14.14
CA ARG A 70 16.86 -18.10 -13.24
C ARG A 70 17.49 -18.01 -11.85
N LYS A 71 17.63 -16.80 -11.32
CA LYS A 71 18.13 -16.55 -9.96
C LYS A 71 17.00 -16.69 -8.94
N ASP A 72 17.37 -16.99 -7.69
CA ASP A 72 16.44 -17.02 -6.54
C ASP A 72 15.92 -15.63 -6.15
N ASN A 73 16.64 -14.57 -6.53
CA ASN A 73 16.18 -13.19 -6.40
C ASN A 73 15.60 -12.74 -7.75
N PRO A 74 14.27 -12.56 -7.85
CA PRO A 74 13.66 -12.20 -9.12
C PRO A 74 13.96 -10.77 -9.58
N LEU A 75 14.29 -9.85 -8.66
CA LEU A 75 14.67 -8.47 -9.02
C LEU A 75 16.03 -8.44 -9.72
N GLU A 76 16.98 -9.23 -9.23
CA GLU A 76 18.28 -9.40 -9.88
C GLU A 76 18.14 -10.13 -11.22
N TYR A 77 17.25 -11.12 -11.31
CA TYR A 77 17.01 -11.79 -12.58
C TYR A 77 16.36 -10.85 -13.61
N ALA A 78 15.44 -9.99 -13.18
CA ALA A 78 14.87 -8.94 -14.03
C ALA A 78 15.95 -7.95 -14.49
N GLU A 79 16.93 -7.62 -13.63
CA GLU A 79 18.10 -6.81 -14.00
C GLU A 79 18.95 -7.50 -15.07
N ASP A 80 19.29 -8.78 -14.90
CA ASP A 80 20.07 -9.52 -15.90
C ASP A 80 19.37 -9.54 -17.27
N ILE A 81 18.05 -9.75 -17.29
CA ILE A 81 17.24 -9.71 -18.50
C ILE A 81 17.30 -8.32 -19.15
N LYS A 82 17.06 -7.26 -18.37
CA LYS A 82 17.06 -5.87 -18.85
C LYS A 82 18.44 -5.51 -19.44
N SER A 83 19.51 -5.78 -18.69
CA SER A 83 20.90 -5.59 -19.08
C SER A 83 21.29 -6.40 -20.34
N HIS A 84 20.78 -7.63 -20.49
CA HIS A 84 21.02 -8.44 -21.70
C HIS A 84 20.33 -7.82 -22.92
N ILE A 85 19.07 -7.40 -22.80
CA ILE A 85 18.33 -6.77 -23.89
C ILE A 85 19.02 -5.47 -24.30
N GLU A 86 19.43 -4.63 -23.35
CA GLU A 86 20.15 -3.37 -23.64
C GLU A 86 21.44 -3.60 -24.43
N LYS A 87 22.18 -4.66 -24.12
CA LYS A 87 23.46 -4.99 -24.81
C LYS A 87 23.26 -5.62 -26.18
N THR A 88 22.13 -6.29 -26.41
CA THR A 88 21.93 -7.15 -27.59
C THR A 88 20.84 -6.66 -28.55
N ALA A 89 20.02 -5.70 -28.13
CA ALA A 89 18.90 -5.17 -28.88
C ALA A 89 18.57 -3.72 -28.45
N ASP A 90 17.55 -3.15 -29.08
CA ASP A 90 16.97 -1.88 -28.64
C ASP A 90 16.19 -2.09 -27.33
N ILE A 91 16.58 -1.38 -26.27
CA ILE A 91 15.89 -1.38 -24.97
C ILE A 91 14.43 -0.92 -25.08
N GLY A 92 14.07 -0.19 -26.13
CA GLY A 92 12.69 0.13 -26.47
C GLY A 92 11.79 -1.11 -26.52
N LYS A 93 12.28 -2.27 -26.98
CA LYS A 93 11.51 -3.52 -27.03
C LYS A 93 11.10 -4.04 -25.65
N TYR A 94 11.95 -3.83 -24.64
CA TYR A 94 11.64 -4.19 -23.26
C TYR A 94 10.46 -3.37 -22.75
N TYR A 95 10.52 -2.05 -22.96
CA TYR A 95 9.46 -1.15 -22.54
C TYR A 95 8.17 -1.30 -23.37
N ASP A 96 8.27 -1.61 -24.65
CA ASP A 96 7.10 -1.89 -25.50
C ASP A 96 6.37 -3.16 -25.02
N LEU A 97 7.11 -4.18 -24.59
CA LEU A 97 6.50 -5.37 -23.99
C LEU A 97 5.81 -5.04 -22.66
N LEU A 98 6.43 -4.22 -21.80
CA LEU A 98 5.79 -3.79 -20.55
C LEU A 98 4.51 -2.97 -20.82
N ASP A 99 4.55 -2.05 -21.79
CA ASP A 99 3.37 -1.30 -22.22
C ASP A 99 2.28 -2.24 -22.75
N GLU A 100 2.63 -3.23 -23.57
CA GLU A 100 1.67 -4.21 -24.10
C GLU A 100 1.03 -5.07 -23.00
N LEU A 101 1.80 -5.49 -22.00
CA LEU A 101 1.33 -6.34 -20.91
C LEU A 101 0.42 -5.61 -19.91
N PHE A 102 0.64 -4.30 -19.72
CA PHE A 102 -0.03 -3.53 -18.68
C PHE A 102 -0.95 -2.41 -19.19
N ARG A 103 -1.06 -2.20 -20.51
CA ARG A 103 -2.10 -1.34 -21.09
C ARG A 103 -3.51 -1.86 -20.75
N PRO A 104 -4.52 -0.97 -20.77
CA PRO A 104 -5.91 -1.37 -20.51
C PRO A 104 -6.35 -2.57 -21.35
N ASN A 105 -6.92 -3.57 -20.68
CA ASN A 105 -7.53 -4.73 -21.32
C ASN A 105 -9.07 -4.60 -21.38
N ASP A 106 -9.73 -5.54 -22.06
CA ASP A 106 -11.18 -5.53 -22.28
C ASP A 106 -12.00 -5.63 -20.99
N GLN A 107 -11.46 -6.28 -19.95
CA GLN A 107 -12.16 -6.43 -18.68
C GLN A 107 -12.15 -5.13 -17.87
N GLY A 108 -11.06 -4.36 -17.94
CA GLY A 108 -10.90 -3.07 -17.29
C GLY A 108 -10.82 -3.14 -15.77
N TYR A 109 -11.93 -3.49 -15.11
CA TYR A 109 -12.05 -3.66 -13.66
C TYR A 109 -13.27 -4.55 -13.32
N ASN A 110 -13.46 -4.89 -12.05
CA ASN A 110 -14.62 -5.68 -11.58
C ASN A 110 -15.18 -5.12 -10.26
N GLU A 111 -16.20 -5.76 -9.68
CA GLU A 111 -16.85 -5.31 -8.44
C GLU A 111 -15.89 -5.19 -7.26
N PHE A 112 -14.87 -6.05 -7.18
CA PHE A 112 -13.83 -5.93 -6.16
C PHE A 112 -13.09 -4.58 -6.25
N HIS A 113 -12.70 -4.16 -7.46
CA HIS A 113 -12.02 -2.87 -7.65
C HIS A 113 -12.95 -1.68 -7.37
N LYS A 114 -14.25 -1.79 -7.69
CA LYS A 114 -15.25 -0.78 -7.31
C LYS A 114 -15.29 -0.61 -5.79
N MET A 115 -15.42 -1.72 -5.06
CA MET A 115 -15.42 -1.68 -3.58
C MET A 115 -14.15 -1.03 -3.02
N LEU A 116 -12.97 -1.29 -3.59
CA LEU A 116 -11.72 -0.65 -3.14
C LEU A 116 -11.74 0.88 -3.27
N VAL A 117 -12.22 1.40 -4.40
CA VAL A 117 -12.28 2.86 -4.63
C VAL A 117 -13.51 3.51 -3.97
N ASP A 118 -14.49 2.72 -3.56
CA ASP A 118 -15.69 3.17 -2.85
C ASP A 118 -15.48 3.33 -1.35
N LEU A 119 -14.63 2.52 -0.75
CA LEU A 119 -14.29 2.64 0.66
C LEU A 119 -13.59 3.98 0.96
N PRO A 120 -13.81 4.55 2.16
CA PRO A 120 -13.30 5.86 2.55
C PRO A 120 -11.79 5.83 2.89
N PHE A 121 -10.97 5.24 2.02
CA PHE A 121 -9.52 5.32 2.18
C PHE A 121 -9.04 6.74 1.92
N ARG A 122 -8.16 7.20 2.80
CA ARG A 122 -7.55 8.52 2.76
C ARG A 122 -6.74 8.76 1.48
N GLY A 123 -6.13 7.70 0.97
CA GLY A 123 -5.39 7.66 -0.28
C GLY A 123 -5.14 6.21 -0.66
N ILE A 124 -4.90 5.98 -1.95
CA ILE A 124 -4.59 4.66 -2.49
C ILE A 124 -3.18 4.70 -3.06
N LEU A 125 -2.31 3.81 -2.63
CA LEU A 125 -1.02 3.54 -3.26
C LEU A 125 -1.07 2.20 -3.96
N THR A 126 -0.29 2.07 -5.03
CA THR A 126 -0.09 0.80 -5.70
C THR A 126 1.33 0.68 -6.23
N THR A 127 1.81 -0.56 -6.30
CA THR A 127 3.05 -0.93 -7.00
C THR A 127 2.76 -1.49 -8.40
N ASN A 128 1.50 -1.48 -8.84
CA ASN A 128 1.08 -2.00 -10.13
C ASN A 128 1.31 -0.96 -11.24
N TYR A 129 1.58 -1.45 -12.45
CA TYR A 129 1.85 -0.60 -13.62
C TYR A 129 0.62 -0.32 -14.48
N ASP A 130 -0.49 -1.02 -14.26
CA ASP A 130 -1.76 -0.88 -14.99
C ASP A 130 -2.62 0.29 -14.48
N THR A 131 -3.78 0.52 -15.09
CA THR A 131 -4.74 1.58 -14.69
C THR A 131 -6.10 1.04 -14.23
N VAL A 132 -6.14 -0.16 -13.63
CA VAL A 132 -7.40 -0.82 -13.23
C VAL A 132 -8.13 0.00 -12.16
N LEU A 133 -7.41 0.55 -11.19
CA LEU A 133 -7.98 1.35 -10.11
C LEU A 133 -8.53 2.69 -10.63
N GLU A 134 -7.84 3.33 -11.58
CA GLU A 134 -8.31 4.55 -12.24
C GLU A 134 -9.57 4.28 -13.05
N ALA A 135 -9.64 3.15 -13.75
CA ALA A 135 -10.82 2.74 -14.50
C ALA A 135 -12.03 2.52 -13.58
N ALA A 136 -11.82 1.87 -12.42
CA ALA A 136 -12.86 1.71 -11.41
C ALA A 136 -13.33 3.06 -10.83
N LEU A 137 -12.37 3.95 -10.51
CA LEU A 137 -12.67 5.29 -10.00
C LEU A 137 -13.43 6.13 -11.04
N LEU A 138 -13.07 6.02 -12.32
CA LEU A 138 -13.82 6.67 -13.41
C LEU A 138 -15.24 6.14 -13.52
N GLY A 139 -15.43 4.82 -13.43
CA GLY A 139 -16.74 4.18 -13.46
C GLY A 139 -17.67 4.74 -12.38
N LYS A 140 -17.19 4.79 -11.13
CA LYS A 140 -17.89 5.40 -9.99
C LYS A 140 -18.31 6.85 -10.27
N LYS A 141 -17.44 7.63 -10.89
CA LYS A 141 -17.74 9.04 -11.20
C LYS A 141 -18.82 9.19 -12.26
N ILE A 142 -18.77 8.39 -13.32
CA ILE A 142 -19.80 8.39 -14.36
C ILE A 142 -21.17 8.06 -13.76
N GLU A 143 -21.23 7.12 -12.82
CA GLU A 143 -22.45 6.78 -12.08
C GLU A 143 -22.93 7.97 -11.22
N ALA A 144 -22.04 8.63 -10.49
CA ALA A 144 -22.37 9.79 -9.66
C ALA A 144 -22.76 11.06 -10.46
N GLU A 145 -22.20 11.28 -11.64
CA GLU A 145 -22.59 12.39 -12.54
C GLU A 145 -24.01 12.19 -13.08
N ARG A 146 -24.42 10.95 -13.37
CA ARG A 146 -25.82 10.63 -13.70
C ARG A 146 -26.77 10.98 -12.57
N GLU A 147 -26.29 10.89 -11.33
CA GLU A 147 -26.99 11.30 -10.11
C GLU A 147 -26.86 12.80 -9.78
N ARG A 148 -26.27 13.61 -10.68
CA ARG A 148 -26.03 15.07 -10.52
C ARG A 148 -25.11 15.45 -9.36
N ARG A 149 -24.18 14.58 -8.96
CA ARG A 149 -23.10 14.95 -8.02
C ARG A 149 -21.99 15.70 -8.75
N GLN A 150 -21.44 16.74 -8.14
CA GLN A 150 -20.40 17.59 -8.75
C GLN A 150 -19.02 16.96 -8.56
N ILE A 151 -18.36 16.55 -9.66
CA ILE A 151 -17.06 15.85 -9.62
C ILE A 151 -16.08 16.51 -10.59
N ARG A 152 -14.78 16.55 -10.26
CA ARG A 152 -13.76 17.22 -11.09
C ARG A 152 -12.94 16.21 -11.93
N PRO A 153 -12.51 16.58 -13.15
CA PRO A 153 -11.68 15.71 -14.01
C PRO A 153 -10.33 15.30 -13.39
N ILE A 154 -9.76 16.15 -12.52
CA ILE A 154 -8.42 15.93 -11.94
C ILE A 154 -8.37 14.74 -10.95
N ASP A 155 -9.52 14.32 -10.41
CA ASP A 155 -9.58 13.21 -9.44
C ASP A 155 -9.52 11.82 -10.10
N VAL A 156 -9.17 11.69 -11.39
CA VAL A 156 -8.95 10.38 -12.07
C VAL A 156 -7.54 10.27 -12.66
N MET A 157 -6.72 11.32 -12.53
CA MET A 157 -5.36 11.23 -13.05
C MET A 157 -4.48 10.41 -12.10
N PRO A 158 -3.78 9.37 -12.60
CA PRO A 158 -2.84 8.61 -11.79
C PRO A 158 -1.70 9.53 -11.35
N LEU A 159 -1.28 9.37 -10.11
CA LEU A 159 -0.13 10.06 -9.54
C LEU A 159 1.09 9.13 -9.66
N VAL A 160 1.97 9.40 -10.61
CA VAL A 160 3.25 8.69 -10.73
C VAL A 160 4.29 9.41 -9.89
N ILE A 161 4.95 8.69 -8.99
CA ILE A 161 5.97 9.27 -8.13
C ILE A 161 7.21 9.58 -8.97
N GLY A 162 7.76 10.79 -8.80
CA GLY A 162 8.87 11.27 -9.61
C GLY A 162 9.29 12.69 -9.23
N PRO A 163 10.37 13.20 -9.84
CA PRO A 163 10.93 14.52 -9.51
C PRO A 163 9.97 15.69 -9.80
N ASP A 164 9.05 15.53 -10.76
CA ASP A 164 8.13 16.58 -11.20
C ASP A 164 6.75 16.55 -10.51
N THR A 165 6.54 15.62 -9.57
CA THR A 165 5.27 15.45 -8.84
C THR A 165 5.20 15.92 -7.38
N PRO A 166 6.13 16.72 -6.80
CA PRO A 166 6.03 17.18 -5.41
C PRO A 166 4.71 17.83 -5.03
N ARG A 167 4.13 18.65 -5.92
CA ARG A 167 2.85 19.32 -5.66
C ARG A 167 1.71 18.32 -5.50
N LEU A 168 1.65 17.33 -6.40
CA LEU A 168 0.62 16.30 -6.39
C LEU A 168 0.78 15.35 -5.20
N ILE A 169 2.00 15.08 -4.78
CA ILE A 169 2.30 14.29 -3.58
C ILE A 169 1.92 15.05 -2.32
N HIS A 170 2.18 16.35 -2.25
CA HIS A 170 1.70 17.17 -1.15
C HIS A 170 0.17 17.15 -1.06
N GLU A 171 -0.53 17.31 -2.19
CA GLU A 171 -1.99 17.16 -2.25
C GLU A 171 -2.44 15.75 -1.79
N PHE A 172 -1.74 14.69 -2.21
CA PHE A 172 -2.02 13.31 -1.80
C PHE A 172 -1.85 13.11 -0.29
N LEU A 173 -0.76 13.60 0.31
CA LEU A 173 -0.50 13.47 1.75
C LEU A 173 -1.49 14.28 2.61
N LEU A 174 -1.95 15.42 2.07
CA LEU A 174 -2.95 16.26 2.71
C LEU A 174 -4.37 15.75 2.53
N ALA A 175 -4.64 14.92 1.51
CA ALA A 175 -5.97 14.39 1.24
C ALA A 175 -6.58 13.87 2.55
N ARG A 176 -7.65 14.55 2.98
CA ARG A 176 -8.53 14.11 4.06
C ARG A 176 -9.73 13.50 3.38
N SER A 177 -10.19 12.35 3.85
CA SER A 177 -11.41 11.69 3.34
C SER A 177 -12.67 12.58 3.31
N ASN A 178 -12.64 13.76 3.94
CA ASN A 178 -13.79 14.65 4.12
C ASN A 178 -13.62 16.06 3.56
N ASP A 179 -12.52 16.35 2.85
CA ASP A 179 -12.46 17.59 2.07
C ASP A 179 -12.90 17.29 0.63
N PRO A 180 -14.15 17.59 0.23
CA PRO A 180 -14.63 17.36 -1.13
C PRO A 180 -13.83 18.17 -2.18
N HIS A 181 -13.03 19.14 -1.72
CA HIS A 181 -12.14 19.93 -2.55
C HIS A 181 -10.77 19.30 -2.78
N ILE A 182 -10.43 18.17 -2.14
CA ILE A 182 -9.19 17.43 -2.44
C ILE A 182 -9.53 16.12 -3.17
N PRO A 183 -9.00 15.92 -4.41
CA PRO A 183 -9.21 14.67 -5.15
C PRO A 183 -8.71 13.44 -4.41
N GLN A 184 -9.47 12.34 -4.44
CA GLN A 184 -8.90 11.02 -4.20
C GLN A 184 -7.91 10.73 -5.34
N ARG A 185 -6.68 10.35 -4.99
CA ARG A 185 -5.63 10.02 -5.96
C ARG A 185 -5.13 8.61 -5.73
N ILE A 186 -4.77 7.95 -6.82
CA ILE A 186 -4.08 6.67 -6.84
C ILE A 186 -2.61 6.94 -7.16
N ALA A 187 -1.74 6.63 -6.22
CA ALA A 187 -0.30 6.87 -6.30
C ALA A 187 0.44 5.60 -6.72
N HIS A 188 1.09 5.63 -7.89
CA HIS A 188 1.90 4.56 -8.41
C HIS A 188 3.35 4.71 -7.94
N LEU A 189 3.73 3.89 -6.96
CA LEU A 189 5.07 3.90 -6.38
C LEU A 189 6.13 3.42 -7.37
N HIS A 190 5.79 2.46 -8.24
CA HIS A 190 6.73 1.82 -9.16
C HIS A 190 6.55 2.27 -10.61
N GLY A 191 5.87 3.39 -10.82
CA GLY A 191 5.62 3.89 -12.16
C GLY A 191 4.38 3.33 -12.82
N LEU A 192 4.21 3.68 -14.08
CA LEU A 192 3.05 3.33 -14.90
C LEU A 192 3.50 2.89 -16.29
N HIS A 193 2.83 1.89 -16.86
CA HIS A 193 3.25 1.20 -18.08
C HIS A 193 3.61 2.14 -19.26
N ARG A 194 2.84 3.23 -19.43
CA ARG A 194 3.04 4.21 -20.50
C ARG A 194 4.20 5.20 -20.29
N TYR A 195 4.81 5.23 -19.10
CA TYR A 195 5.92 6.12 -18.75
C TYR A 195 7.17 5.30 -18.44
N ARG A 196 7.92 4.99 -19.50
CA ARG A 196 9.09 4.08 -19.49
C ARG A 196 10.10 4.41 -18.38
N GLU A 197 10.41 5.70 -18.21
CA GLU A 197 11.39 6.20 -17.23
C GLU A 197 10.91 6.10 -15.77
N SER A 198 9.61 5.85 -15.54
CA SER A 198 9.06 5.73 -14.19
C SER A 198 9.05 4.29 -13.65
N ILE A 199 9.26 3.30 -14.51
CA ILE A 199 9.12 1.89 -14.14
C ILE A 199 10.22 1.49 -13.15
N ILE A 200 9.81 0.98 -11.99
CA ILE A 200 10.69 0.34 -11.01
C ILE A 200 10.41 -1.16 -11.04
N LEU A 201 11.33 -1.96 -11.59
CA LEU A 201 11.10 -3.39 -11.82
C LEU A 201 12.33 -4.26 -11.52
N SER A 202 13.52 -3.79 -11.91
CA SER A 202 14.79 -4.48 -11.71
C SER A 202 15.51 -4.04 -10.44
N SER A 203 16.48 -4.83 -9.96
CA SER A 203 17.23 -4.48 -8.75
C SER A 203 17.89 -3.11 -8.84
N GLU A 204 18.40 -2.71 -10.01
CA GLU A 204 19.04 -1.40 -10.16
C GLU A 204 18.01 -0.26 -10.18
N ASP A 205 16.81 -0.46 -10.75
CA ASP A 205 15.74 0.54 -10.66
C ASP A 205 15.37 0.82 -9.19
N TYR A 206 15.31 -0.23 -8.36
CA TYR A 206 15.04 -0.07 -6.93
C TYR A 206 16.17 0.67 -6.21
N VAL A 207 17.44 0.34 -6.49
CA VAL A 207 18.58 1.04 -5.90
C VAL A 207 18.57 2.52 -6.28
N GLU A 208 18.33 2.84 -7.55
CA GLU A 208 18.26 4.22 -8.04
C GLU A 208 17.15 5.01 -7.33
N ASN A 209 15.96 4.41 -7.23
CA ASN A 209 14.75 5.09 -6.77
C ASN A 209 14.57 5.09 -5.27
N TYR A 210 15.02 4.06 -4.54
CA TYR A 210 14.96 3.98 -3.07
C TYR A 210 16.29 4.34 -2.38
N GLY A 211 17.40 4.33 -3.11
CA GLY A 211 18.72 4.72 -2.59
C GLY A 211 19.23 3.80 -1.50
N LEU A 212 18.91 2.52 -1.58
CA LEU A 212 19.35 1.46 -0.69
C LEU A 212 19.63 0.22 -1.54
N ARG A 213 20.65 -0.57 -1.22
CA ARG A 213 20.80 -1.92 -1.77
C ARG A 213 20.39 -2.93 -0.70
N VAL A 214 19.42 -3.79 -1.02
CA VAL A 214 18.91 -4.81 -0.11
C VAL A 214 19.43 -6.18 -0.56
N LYS A 215 20.28 -6.80 0.26
CA LYS A 215 20.69 -8.21 0.10
C LYS A 215 19.73 -9.11 0.88
N LYS A 216 19.52 -10.34 0.41
CA LYS A 216 18.69 -11.34 1.13
C LYS A 216 19.35 -11.68 2.48
N ASN A 217 18.54 -11.93 3.51
CA ASN A 217 19.01 -12.31 4.85
C ASN A 217 20.03 -13.47 4.77
N GLY A 218 21.26 -13.25 5.26
CA GLY A 218 22.33 -14.24 5.31
C GLY A 218 23.60 -13.90 4.53
N GLU A 219 23.60 -12.83 3.72
CA GLU A 219 24.83 -12.29 3.13
C GLU A 219 25.44 -11.24 4.06
N ASP A 220 26.60 -11.55 4.64
CA ASP A 220 27.30 -10.71 5.61
C ASP A 220 27.46 -9.26 5.11
N GLN A 221 27.08 -8.32 5.98
CA GLN A 221 27.36 -6.89 5.81
C GLN A 221 28.86 -6.68 6.00
N ASN A 222 29.59 -6.45 4.90
CA ASN A 222 30.82 -5.68 5.01
C ASN A 222 30.42 -4.20 4.99
N ASP A 223 30.55 -3.55 6.15
CA ASP A 223 30.26 -2.12 6.35
C ASP A 223 31.07 -1.17 5.44
N GLU A 224 32.07 -1.68 4.73
CA GLU A 224 32.95 -0.90 3.85
C GLU A 224 32.31 -0.54 2.48
N ASP A 225 31.22 -1.19 2.05
CA ASP A 225 30.49 -0.84 0.81
C ASP A 225 29.47 0.32 1.01
N GLN A 226 29.32 0.85 2.24
CA GLN A 226 28.30 1.85 2.60
C GLN A 226 28.54 3.27 2.04
N GLY A 227 29.67 3.51 1.35
CA GLY A 227 30.13 4.86 1.02
C GLY A 227 29.21 5.69 0.10
N ASN A 228 28.28 5.07 -0.65
CA ASN A 228 27.45 5.81 -1.62
C ASN A 228 25.98 5.33 -1.75
N GLU A 229 25.60 4.18 -1.19
CA GLU A 229 24.30 3.53 -1.46
C GLU A 229 23.28 3.58 -0.29
N ASN A 230 23.37 4.58 0.60
CA ASN A 230 22.35 4.83 1.63
C ASN A 230 21.79 6.27 1.53
N ARG A 231 21.16 6.56 0.40
CA ARG A 231 20.54 7.85 0.08
C ARG A 231 19.05 7.82 0.41
N TRP A 232 18.56 8.83 1.12
CA TRP A 232 17.12 9.06 1.29
C TRP A 232 16.53 9.76 0.07
N THR A 233 16.24 8.96 -0.95
CA THR A 233 15.57 9.40 -2.17
C THR A 233 14.14 9.87 -1.88
N PHE A 234 13.52 10.47 -2.87
CA PHE A 234 12.15 10.96 -2.75
C PHE A 234 11.12 9.84 -2.58
N HIS A 235 11.22 8.73 -3.35
CA HIS A 235 10.35 7.56 -3.18
C HIS A 235 10.46 6.99 -1.76
N ARG A 236 11.69 6.82 -1.26
CA ARG A 236 11.95 6.31 0.08
C ARG A 236 11.37 7.21 1.16
N LYS A 237 11.55 8.53 1.07
CA LYS A 237 10.97 9.51 1.99
C LYS A 237 9.44 9.48 1.98
N LEU A 238 8.83 9.40 0.80
CA LEU A 238 7.38 9.32 0.67
C LEU A 238 6.84 8.04 1.31
N LEU A 239 7.41 6.88 0.96
CA LEU A 239 6.97 5.60 1.49
C LEU A 239 7.14 5.54 3.01
N TRP A 240 8.28 6.01 3.52
CA TRP A 240 8.49 6.15 4.97
C TRP A 240 7.44 7.05 5.59
N ALA A 241 7.16 8.24 5.03
CA ALA A 241 6.19 9.17 5.58
C ALA A 241 4.77 8.56 5.65
N VAL A 242 4.37 7.82 4.61
CA VAL A 242 3.08 7.12 4.60
C VAL A 242 3.02 6.06 5.70
N LEU A 243 4.00 5.14 5.74
CA LEU A 243 4.02 4.03 6.71
C LEU A 243 4.20 4.52 8.16
N ALA A 244 4.98 5.57 8.37
CA ALA A 244 5.25 6.15 9.68
C ALA A 244 4.06 6.92 10.27
N THR A 245 3.25 7.57 9.43
CA THR A 245 2.23 8.52 9.88
C THR A 245 0.80 8.07 9.62
N ARG A 246 0.60 7.02 8.82
CA ARG A 246 -0.71 6.49 8.46
C ARG A 246 -0.78 5.01 8.73
N ARG A 247 -1.97 4.54 9.10
CA ARG A 247 -2.25 3.12 9.21
C ARG A 247 -2.57 2.58 7.82
N ALA A 248 -1.72 1.68 7.33
CA ALA A 248 -1.86 1.08 6.01
C ALA A 248 -2.74 -0.19 6.06
N VAL A 249 -3.50 -0.41 4.99
CA VAL A 249 -4.22 -1.65 4.71
C VAL A 249 -3.68 -2.25 3.41
N PHE A 250 -3.05 -3.42 3.49
CA PHE A 250 -2.48 -4.13 2.35
C PHE A 250 -3.48 -5.10 1.72
N VAL A 251 -3.69 -5.02 0.40
CA VAL A 251 -4.65 -5.84 -0.33
C VAL A 251 -4.06 -6.30 -1.66
N GLY A 252 -4.16 -7.60 -1.96
CA GLY A 252 -3.57 -8.17 -3.18
C GLY A 252 -2.04 -8.02 -3.23
N PHE A 253 -1.42 -7.77 -2.09
CA PHE A 253 0.02 -7.53 -1.94
C PHE A 253 0.67 -8.78 -1.35
N SER A 254 1.70 -9.32 -1.99
CA SER A 254 2.31 -10.58 -1.56
C SER A 254 3.20 -10.43 -0.33
N MET A 255 3.61 -9.21 0.03
CA MET A 255 4.60 -8.93 1.10
C MET A 255 5.97 -9.58 0.83
N GLU A 256 6.28 -9.87 -0.43
CA GLU A 256 7.55 -10.47 -0.87
C GLU A 256 8.49 -9.45 -1.52
N ASP A 257 8.04 -8.21 -1.68
CA ASP A 257 8.88 -7.12 -2.13
C ASP A 257 9.91 -6.77 -1.04
N ILE A 258 11.16 -7.14 -1.29
CA ILE A 258 12.25 -6.98 -0.32
C ILE A 258 12.51 -5.53 0.07
N TYR A 259 12.24 -4.57 -0.82
CA TYR A 259 12.41 -3.15 -0.53
C TYR A 259 11.26 -2.63 0.31
N PHE A 260 10.04 -3.07 -0.01
CA PHE A 260 8.87 -2.73 0.79
C PHE A 260 9.01 -3.27 2.22
N THR A 261 9.42 -4.53 2.37
CA THR A 261 9.70 -5.16 3.67
C THR A 261 10.82 -4.43 4.41
N LYS A 262 11.90 -4.05 3.72
CA LYS A 262 12.97 -3.26 4.34
C LYS A 262 12.49 -1.89 4.81
N MET A 263 11.56 -1.26 4.10
CA MET A 263 10.96 0.01 4.54
C MET A 263 10.08 -0.14 5.77
N LEU A 264 9.33 -1.25 5.88
CA LEU A 264 8.58 -1.59 7.09
C LEU A 264 9.52 -1.84 8.28
N GLU A 265 10.64 -2.53 8.08
CA GLU A 265 11.67 -2.74 9.10
C GLU A 265 12.26 -1.41 9.59
N ILE A 266 12.60 -0.50 8.66
CA ILE A 266 13.12 0.84 9.00
C ILE A 266 12.09 1.62 9.83
N VAL A 267 10.84 1.69 9.37
CA VAL A 267 9.77 2.41 10.09
C VAL A 267 9.52 1.78 11.47
N SER A 268 9.58 0.46 11.56
CA SER A 268 9.38 -0.25 12.81
C SER A 268 10.51 0.04 13.80
N THR A 269 11.75 0.06 13.31
CA THR A 269 12.93 0.43 14.11
C THR A 269 12.86 1.88 14.59
N ASP A 270 12.39 2.80 13.74
CA ASP A 270 12.37 4.23 14.05
C ASP A 270 11.26 4.60 15.06
N LEU A 271 10.08 3.98 14.95
CA LEU A 271 8.85 4.51 15.57
C LEU A 271 8.01 3.50 16.34
N TRP A 272 8.26 2.19 16.22
CA TRP A 272 7.29 1.21 16.72
C TRP A 272 7.27 1.12 18.25
N GLY A 273 6.06 1.28 18.80
CA GLY A 273 5.79 0.91 20.18
C GLY A 273 5.54 -0.59 20.28
N TRP A 274 6.32 -1.27 21.12
CA TRP A 274 6.27 -2.72 21.30
C TRP A 274 4.83 -3.27 21.38
N ASN A 275 4.55 -4.31 20.59
CA ASN A 275 3.29 -5.05 20.55
C ASN A 275 2.03 -4.23 20.20
N LYS A 276 2.16 -3.16 19.40
CA LYS A 276 1.01 -2.43 18.85
C LYS A 276 0.86 -2.62 17.36
N SER A 277 -0.24 -3.21 16.92
CA SER A 277 -0.54 -3.32 15.49
C SER A 277 -0.89 -1.96 14.90
N ILE A 278 -0.04 -1.49 13.97
CA ILE A 278 -0.18 -0.19 13.32
C ILE A 278 -0.84 -0.32 11.94
N HIS A 279 -0.77 -1.50 11.33
CA HIS A 279 -1.21 -1.76 9.96
C HIS A 279 -2.02 -3.05 9.89
N PHE A 280 -2.69 -3.26 8.75
CA PHE A 280 -3.42 -4.49 8.46
C PHE A 280 -3.05 -5.06 7.10
N ALA A 281 -3.02 -6.38 6.96
CA ALA A 281 -2.95 -7.07 5.68
C ALA A 281 -4.15 -8.00 5.51
N ILE A 282 -4.81 -7.96 4.36
CA ILE A 282 -5.89 -8.88 4.01
C ILE A 282 -5.31 -10.01 3.18
N MET A 283 -5.22 -11.21 3.76
CA MET A 283 -4.51 -12.34 3.17
C MET A 283 -5.40 -13.58 3.01
N GLY A 284 -5.17 -14.33 1.94
CA GLY A 284 -5.85 -15.60 1.72
C GLY A 284 -5.17 -16.70 2.53
N ILE A 285 -5.96 -17.63 3.05
CA ILE A 285 -5.46 -18.86 3.70
C ILE A 285 -6.21 -20.07 3.14
N SER A 286 -5.50 -21.15 2.83
CA SER A 286 -6.09 -22.38 2.32
C SER A 286 -5.61 -23.59 3.11
N ALA A 287 -6.32 -24.73 2.97
CA ALA A 287 -5.97 -25.96 3.66
C ALA A 287 -4.56 -26.46 3.31
N GLY A 288 -4.09 -26.19 2.08
CA GLY A 288 -2.75 -26.57 1.62
C GLY A 288 -1.61 -25.69 2.14
N ASP A 289 -1.89 -24.49 2.69
CA ASP A 289 -0.85 -23.52 3.10
C ASP A 289 -1.01 -22.98 4.53
N ILE A 290 -1.84 -23.62 5.37
CA ILE A 290 -2.17 -23.14 6.72
C ILE A 290 -0.91 -22.73 7.52
N LYS A 291 0.11 -23.60 7.56
CA LYS A 291 1.32 -23.35 8.34
C LYS A 291 2.08 -22.14 7.81
N ASP A 292 2.35 -22.11 6.51
CA ASP A 292 3.10 -21.03 5.88
C ASP A 292 2.36 -19.68 6.00
N SER A 293 1.04 -19.69 5.86
CA SER A 293 0.18 -18.52 6.06
C SER A 293 0.23 -18.00 7.50
N ARG A 294 0.26 -18.89 8.50
CA ARG A 294 0.38 -18.52 9.92
C ARG A 294 1.77 -18.00 10.26
N ASP A 295 2.82 -18.72 9.86
CA ASP A 295 4.21 -18.31 10.08
C ASP A 295 4.45 -16.92 9.48
N LYS A 296 3.91 -16.67 8.28
CA LYS A 296 3.96 -15.36 7.63
C LYS A 296 3.21 -14.28 8.41
N ALA A 297 1.99 -14.55 8.89
CA ALA A 297 1.23 -13.59 9.69
C ALA A 297 1.93 -13.26 11.02
N ASP A 298 2.56 -14.24 11.65
CA ASP A 298 3.35 -14.04 12.87
C ASP A 298 4.59 -13.18 12.59
N THR A 299 5.32 -13.43 11.50
CA THR A 299 6.42 -12.55 11.07
C THR A 299 5.93 -11.13 10.82
N LEU A 300 4.84 -10.97 10.07
CA LEU A 300 4.27 -9.65 9.76
C LEU A 300 3.88 -8.87 11.02
N LYS A 301 3.30 -9.55 12.00
CA LYS A 301 2.93 -8.95 13.27
C LYS A 301 4.15 -8.60 14.12
N ASN A 302 5.08 -9.53 14.27
CA ASN A 302 6.19 -9.42 15.22
C ASN A 302 7.35 -8.55 14.71
N GLU A 303 7.55 -8.46 13.40
CA GLU A 303 8.64 -7.66 12.81
C GLU A 303 8.16 -6.30 12.33
N TYR A 304 6.91 -6.20 11.85
CA TYR A 304 6.42 -5.01 11.13
C TYR A 304 5.16 -4.39 11.73
N GLY A 305 4.60 -4.95 12.81
CA GLY A 305 3.37 -4.45 13.43
C GLY A 305 2.14 -4.50 12.50
N ILE A 306 2.09 -5.49 11.61
CA ILE A 306 0.97 -5.70 10.67
C ILE A 306 0.10 -6.86 11.17
N ASP A 307 -1.15 -6.58 11.55
CA ASP A 307 -2.13 -7.63 11.82
C ASP A 307 -2.70 -8.21 10.52
N THR A 308 -2.89 -9.52 10.48
CA THR A 308 -3.43 -10.20 9.31
C THR A 308 -4.91 -10.52 9.51
N VAL A 309 -5.75 -10.07 8.57
CA VAL A 309 -7.15 -10.48 8.44
C VAL A 309 -7.24 -11.50 7.32
N PHE A 310 -7.54 -12.73 7.70
CA PHE A 310 -7.62 -13.84 6.76
C PHE A 310 -9.00 -13.98 6.13
N TYR A 311 -9.01 -14.41 4.87
CA TYR A 311 -10.18 -14.98 4.20
C TYR A 311 -9.80 -16.35 3.63
N GLU A 312 -10.75 -17.29 3.64
CA GLU A 312 -10.50 -18.63 3.12
C GLU A 312 -10.37 -18.59 1.58
N VAL A 313 -9.37 -19.30 1.08
CA VAL A 313 -9.16 -19.52 -0.35
C VAL A 313 -9.56 -20.94 -0.67
N LEU A 314 -10.51 -21.08 -1.60
CA LEU A 314 -10.98 -22.38 -2.04
C LEU A 314 -9.98 -22.95 -3.04
N GLU A 315 -9.46 -24.14 -2.76
CA GLU A 315 -8.65 -24.92 -3.70
C GLU A 315 -9.58 -25.79 -4.54
N ASP A 316 -9.50 -25.66 -5.86
CA ASP A 316 -10.16 -26.57 -6.80
C ASP A 316 -9.30 -27.82 -7.04
N GLU A 317 -9.88 -28.86 -7.67
CA GLU A 317 -9.17 -30.10 -8.05
C GLU A 317 -7.92 -29.87 -8.93
N ILE A 318 -7.82 -28.70 -9.58
CA ILE A 318 -6.70 -28.29 -10.47
C ILE A 318 -5.66 -27.42 -9.71
N SER A 319 -5.79 -27.25 -8.38
CA SER A 319 -4.87 -26.45 -7.54
C SER A 319 -4.80 -24.94 -7.87
N GLU A 320 -5.78 -24.40 -8.60
CA GLU A 320 -5.92 -22.95 -8.75
C GLU A 320 -6.58 -22.35 -7.51
N LYS A 321 -5.88 -21.39 -6.86
CA LYS A 321 -6.37 -20.65 -5.71
C LYS A 321 -7.53 -19.72 -6.11
N LYS A 322 -8.74 -20.02 -5.66
CA LYS A 322 -9.92 -19.18 -5.90
C LYS A 322 -10.17 -18.24 -4.72
N HIS A 323 -9.82 -16.97 -4.91
CA HIS A 323 -10.05 -15.88 -3.96
C HIS A 323 -11.52 -15.40 -3.92
N LYS A 324 -12.47 -16.34 -4.00
CA LYS A 324 -13.91 -16.08 -4.06
C LYS A 324 -14.45 -15.41 -2.80
N LEU A 325 -13.86 -15.70 -1.64
CA LEU A 325 -14.31 -15.15 -0.36
C LEU A 325 -13.74 -13.76 -0.03
N LEU A 326 -12.86 -13.23 -0.90
CA LEU A 326 -12.38 -11.85 -0.77
C LEU A 326 -13.49 -10.83 -1.09
N GLU A 327 -14.28 -11.07 -2.12
CA GLU A 327 -15.39 -10.17 -2.50
C GLU A 327 -16.46 -10.07 -1.39
N PRO A 328 -16.96 -11.19 -0.82
CA PRO A 328 -17.83 -11.16 0.35
C PRO A 328 -17.25 -10.43 1.56
N LEU A 329 -15.94 -10.58 1.83
CA LEU A 329 -15.26 -9.85 2.91
C LEU A 329 -15.36 -8.34 2.67
N PHE A 330 -15.04 -7.87 1.46
CA PHE A 330 -15.14 -6.45 1.12
C PHE A 330 -16.58 -5.93 1.12
N ALA A 331 -17.54 -6.74 0.64
CA ALA A 331 -18.96 -6.38 0.71
C ALA A 331 -19.42 -6.19 2.17
N ASP A 332 -18.93 -7.01 3.10
CA ASP A 332 -19.19 -6.83 4.52
C ASP A 332 -18.53 -5.57 5.08
N ILE A 333 -17.27 -5.28 4.72
CA ILE A 333 -16.59 -4.03 5.10
C ILE A 333 -17.38 -2.81 4.62
N VAL A 334 -17.80 -2.79 3.35
CA VAL A 334 -18.61 -1.70 2.76
C VAL A 334 -19.91 -1.52 3.55
N ARG A 335 -20.68 -2.60 3.74
CA ARG A 335 -21.95 -2.56 4.49
C ARG A 335 -21.76 -2.01 5.91
N GLN A 336 -20.71 -2.42 6.60
CA GLN A 336 -20.45 -1.97 7.96
C GLN A 336 -19.99 -0.50 8.01
N CYS A 337 -19.22 -0.04 7.01
CA CYS A 337 -18.86 1.36 6.86
C CYS A 337 -20.09 2.24 6.61
N GLU A 338 -21.02 1.80 5.73
CA GLU A 338 -22.27 2.53 5.46
C GLU A 338 -23.16 2.65 6.71
N ASN A 339 -23.30 1.56 7.47
CA ASN A 339 -24.08 1.55 8.70
C ASN A 339 -23.50 2.52 9.74
N LYS A 340 -22.17 2.52 9.92
CA LYS A 340 -21.50 3.45 10.85
C LYS A 340 -21.61 4.91 10.37
N GLY A 341 -21.47 5.16 9.06
CA GLY A 341 -21.65 6.49 8.48
C GLY A 341 -23.05 7.07 8.74
N ARG A 342 -24.10 6.24 8.64
CA ARG A 342 -25.47 6.64 8.99
C ARG A 342 -25.64 6.96 10.47
N SER A 343 -25.10 6.12 11.36
CA SER A 343 -25.18 6.38 12.82
C SER A 343 -24.46 7.65 13.26
N ILE A 344 -23.37 8.04 12.59
CA ILE A 344 -22.66 9.31 12.86
C ILE A 344 -23.48 10.50 12.34
N GLY A 345 -24.09 10.39 11.15
CA GLY A 345 -24.96 11.43 10.59
C GLY A 345 -26.21 11.67 11.43
N GLU A 346 -26.86 10.61 11.90
CA GLU A 346 -28.04 10.69 12.77
C GLU A 346 -27.73 11.29 14.16
N ALA A 347 -26.50 11.10 14.67
CA ALA A 347 -26.06 11.72 15.92
C ALA A 347 -25.73 13.21 15.76
N GLN A 348 -25.48 13.69 14.53
CA GLN A 348 -25.23 15.10 14.22
C GLN A 348 -26.52 15.88 13.90
N ASP A 349 -27.64 15.21 13.64
CA ASP A 349 -28.97 15.79 13.38
C ASP A 349 -29.84 15.97 14.66
N LEU A 350 -29.20 16.11 15.83
CA LEU A 350 -29.91 16.56 17.04
C LEU A 350 -30.35 18.03 16.85
N PRO A 351 -31.56 18.43 17.30
CA PRO A 351 -32.07 19.77 17.06
C PRO A 351 -31.13 20.81 17.67
N ASP A 352 -30.78 21.81 16.86
CA ASP A 352 -30.10 23.03 17.31
C ASP A 352 -30.92 23.64 18.45
N ASP A 353 -30.36 23.60 19.66
CA ASP A 353 -30.93 24.13 20.89
C ASP A 353 -30.94 25.66 20.78
N THR A 354 -31.93 26.16 20.04
CA THR A 354 -32.20 27.58 19.78
C THR A 354 -32.88 28.27 20.95
N ASP A 355 -32.66 27.79 22.18
CA ASP A 355 -33.05 28.46 23.41
C ASP A 355 -31.83 28.74 24.30
N ARG A 356 -30.97 29.66 23.85
CA ARG A 356 -30.09 30.42 24.77
C ARG A 356 -30.59 31.86 24.90
N PRO A 357 -30.83 32.34 26.13
CA PRO A 357 -31.22 33.73 26.36
C PRO A 357 -30.07 34.65 25.94
N LYS A 358 -30.41 35.67 25.15
CA LYS A 358 -29.49 36.73 24.71
C LYS A 358 -28.98 37.50 25.93
N GLY A 359 -27.68 37.42 26.16
CA GLY A 359 -26.95 38.38 26.99
C GLY A 359 -26.02 37.71 27.99
N GLU A 360 -24.82 37.36 27.56
CA GLU A 360 -23.61 37.42 28.38
C GLU A 360 -22.39 37.32 27.46
N GLU A 361 -21.48 38.30 27.57
CA GLU A 361 -20.22 38.37 26.81
C GLU A 361 -19.33 37.14 27.09
N PRO A 362 -18.49 36.68 26.14
CA PRO A 362 -17.61 35.56 26.38
C PRO A 362 -16.52 35.96 27.38
N ARG A 363 -16.57 35.38 28.59
CA ARG A 363 -15.44 35.38 29.51
C ARG A 363 -14.29 34.61 28.89
N SER A 364 -13.14 35.27 28.81
CA SER A 364 -11.86 34.69 28.38
C SER A 364 -11.50 33.48 29.24
N ILE A 365 -11.38 32.30 28.63
CA ILE A 365 -10.70 31.16 29.24
C ILE A 365 -9.23 31.25 28.83
N THR A 366 -8.46 31.97 29.64
CA THR A 366 -7.01 31.87 29.70
C THR A 366 -6.63 30.78 30.70
N SER A 367 -6.41 29.54 30.26
CA SER A 367 -5.62 28.56 31.01
C SER A 367 -5.14 27.44 30.08
N GLY A 368 -3.83 27.37 29.86
CA GLY A 368 -3.18 26.29 29.10
C GLY A 368 -1.78 26.64 28.57
N SER A 369 -1.48 27.93 28.41
CA SER A 369 -0.20 28.37 27.82
C SER A 369 1.01 28.33 28.76
N ARG A 370 0.84 28.10 30.08
CA ARG A 370 1.98 28.04 31.02
C ARG A 370 2.65 26.66 31.08
N ASP A 371 1.91 25.57 30.87
CA ASP A 371 2.47 24.21 30.95
C ASP A 371 3.40 23.87 29.77
N ILE A 372 3.12 24.38 28.57
CA ILE A 372 3.94 24.10 27.39
C ILE A 372 5.31 24.80 27.51
N PHE A 373 5.35 26.03 28.01
CA PHE A 373 6.62 26.75 28.15
C PHE A 373 7.51 26.18 29.26
N ASP A 374 6.93 25.70 30.36
CA ASP A 374 7.69 25.03 31.41
C ASP A 374 8.15 23.62 30.98
N TRP A 375 7.36 22.92 30.18
CA TRP A 375 7.78 21.64 29.57
C TRP A 375 8.93 21.82 28.58
N VAL A 376 8.84 22.81 27.69
CA VAL A 376 9.92 23.13 26.73
C VAL A 376 11.18 23.54 27.47
N LYS A 377 11.11 24.37 28.51
CA LYS A 377 12.28 24.73 29.33
C LYS A 377 12.92 23.51 30.01
N GLN A 378 12.12 22.61 30.57
CA GLN A 378 12.64 21.39 31.20
C GLN A 378 13.27 20.44 30.18
N ALA A 379 12.70 20.33 28.97
CA ALA A 379 13.26 19.53 27.88
C ALA A 379 14.61 20.11 27.40
N THR A 380 14.73 21.42 27.24
CA THR A 380 15.99 22.07 26.85
C THR A 380 17.07 21.95 27.93
N GLN A 381 16.71 22.05 29.21
CA GLN A 381 17.67 21.83 30.31
C GLN A 381 18.15 20.37 30.41
N ARG A 382 17.30 19.39 30.09
CA ARG A 382 17.70 17.96 30.03
C ARG A 382 18.62 17.68 28.85
N MET A 383 18.40 18.35 27.71
CA MET A 383 19.23 18.22 26.52
C MET A 383 20.61 18.85 26.71
N LEU A 384 20.69 20.02 27.36
CA LEU A 384 21.96 20.68 27.68
C LEU A 384 22.80 19.93 28.73
N ARG A 385 22.18 19.20 29.67
CA ARG A 385 22.92 18.33 30.59
C ARG A 385 23.52 17.10 29.91
N ARG A 386 22.90 16.60 28.84
CA ARG A 386 23.43 15.45 28.07
C ARG A 386 24.59 15.80 27.15
N ILE A 387 24.74 17.07 26.79
CA ILE A 387 25.83 17.55 25.91
C ILE A 387 27.06 17.98 26.75
N GLY A 388 26.92 18.12 28.07
CA GLY A 388 28.00 18.54 28.96
C GLY A 388 28.69 17.44 29.78
N ASP A 389 28.33 16.17 29.57
CA ASP A 389 28.93 15.00 30.26
C ASP A 389 29.80 14.14 29.31
N GLU A 390 30.13 14.65 28.13
CA GLU A 390 31.20 14.11 27.26
C GLU A 390 32.31 15.18 27.12
N ASP A 391 33.08 15.36 28.19
CA ASP A 391 34.44 15.91 28.17
C ASP A 391 35.29 15.19 29.25
#